data_AF-A0A7S1RSR6-F1
#
_entry.id   AF-A0A7S1RSR6-F1
#
_cell.length_a   1.000
_cell.length_b   1.000
_cell.length_c   1.000
_cell.angle_alpha   90.00
_cell.angle_beta   90.00
_cell.angle_gamma   90.00
#
_symmetry.space_group_name_H-M   'P 1'
#
loop_
_entity.id
_entity.type
_entity.pdbx_description
1 polymer ?
#
loop_
_entity_poly.entity_id
_entity_poly.type
_entity_poly.pdbx_seq_one_letter_code
_entity_poly.pdbx_strand_id
1 'polypeptide(L)'
;ERAGEGGMMKSQKFAWSKDGQKSFEWRKIYHALVGGVGGMPEGGLFTETVISPTAMRMYTDHRVMGAVVLPGVSHVSLMAATGSIGFPSPGGLANDWHMSIKETL
;
A
#
# COMPACT_ATOMS: atom_id res chain seq x y z
N GLU A 1 32.28 -14.93 42.23
CA GLU A 1 31.53 -13.93 41.44
C GLU A 1 31.89 -14.00 39.97
N ARG A 2 30.91 -14.27 39.10
CA ARG A 2 30.94 -13.87 37.69
C ARG A 2 29.58 -13.28 37.40
N ALA A 3 29.50 -11.95 37.47
CA ALA A 3 28.30 -11.20 37.11
C ALA A 3 28.11 -11.26 35.59
N GLY A 4 26.90 -11.58 35.14
CA GLY A 4 26.56 -11.74 33.74
C GLY A 4 26.54 -10.39 33.00
N GLU A 5 27.20 -10.35 31.85
CA GLU A 5 27.08 -9.26 30.89
C GLU A 5 25.76 -9.43 30.12
N GLY A 6 24.71 -8.80 30.65
CA GLY A 6 23.48 -8.56 29.91
C GLY A 6 23.75 -7.58 28.78
N GLY A 7 24.14 -8.09 27.61
CA GLY A 7 24.31 -7.32 26.38
C GLY A 7 22.97 -6.74 25.94
N MET A 8 22.68 -5.52 26.37
CA MET A 8 21.50 -4.76 25.98
C MET A 8 21.61 -4.43 24.48
N MET A 9 20.95 -5.22 23.62
CA MET A 9 20.84 -4.92 22.19
C MET A 9 20.24 -3.50 22.05
N LYS A 10 21.07 -2.54 21.62
CA LYS A 10 20.59 -1.20 21.29
C LYS A 10 19.60 -1.35 20.14
N SER A 11 18.31 -1.23 20.45
CA SER A 11 17.27 -1.04 19.44
C SER A 11 17.56 0.26 18.70
N GLN A 12 18.31 0.18 17.61
CA GLN A 12 18.45 1.29 16.69
C GLN A 12 17.06 1.53 16.08
N LYS A 13 16.36 2.55 16.57
CA LYS A 13 15.13 3.02 15.93
C LYS A 13 15.51 3.46 14.52
N PHE A 14 15.05 2.72 13.53
CA PHE A 14 15.15 3.11 12.15
C PHE A 14 14.47 4.47 11.99
N ALA A 15 15.25 5.47 11.57
CA ALA A 15 14.77 6.82 11.31
C ALA A 15 15.11 7.16 9.86
N TRP A 16 14.09 7.44 9.06
CA TRP A 16 14.29 7.97 7.72
C TRP A 16 15.01 9.32 7.82
N SER A 17 16.16 9.47 7.17
CA SER A 17 16.74 10.80 6.96
C SER A 17 15.88 11.57 5.95
N LYS A 18 15.77 12.89 6.10
CA LYS A 18 15.08 13.75 5.12
C LYS A 18 15.66 13.57 3.71
N ASP A 19 16.97 13.33 3.62
CA ASP A 19 17.69 13.07 2.36
C ASP A 19 17.55 11.61 1.86
N GLY A 20 17.10 10.70 2.72
CA GLY A 20 16.90 9.27 2.43
C GLY A 20 15.49 8.93 1.95
N GLN A 21 14.52 9.84 2.15
CA GLN A 21 13.20 9.73 1.54
C GLN A 21 13.30 10.04 0.05
N LYS A 22 13.39 8.98 -0.76
CA LYS A 22 13.25 9.10 -2.21
C LYS A 22 11.76 9.14 -2.54
N SER A 23 11.30 10.22 -3.18
CA SER A 23 10.01 10.22 -3.84
C SER A 23 10.09 9.31 -5.07
N PHE A 24 9.01 8.59 -5.32
CA PHE A 24 8.87 7.73 -6.47
C PHE A 24 7.48 8.02 -7.04
N GLU A 25 7.46 8.46 -8.29
CA GLU A 25 6.22 8.73 -9.01
C GLU A 25 5.58 7.41 -9.38
N TRP A 26 4.61 6.96 -8.59
CA TRP A 26 3.68 5.94 -9.04
C TRP A 26 2.80 6.52 -10.15
N ARG A 27 3.27 6.45 -11.40
CA ARG A 27 2.48 6.96 -12.55
C ARG A 27 1.20 6.15 -12.75
N LYS A 28 1.24 4.85 -12.42
CA LYS A 28 0.09 3.96 -12.48
C LYS A 28 0.31 2.75 -11.57
N ILE A 29 -0.59 2.56 -10.61
CA ILE A 29 -0.57 1.40 -9.73
C ILE A 29 -1.56 0.38 -10.30
N TYR A 30 -1.04 -0.78 -10.69
CA TYR A 30 -1.86 -1.89 -11.17
C TYR A 30 -2.15 -2.83 -10.01
N HIS A 31 -3.43 -3.15 -9.80
CA HIS A 31 -3.83 -4.09 -8.78
C HIS A 31 -4.84 -5.09 -9.35
N ALA A 32 -4.66 -6.37 -9.03
CA ALA A 32 -5.49 -7.46 -9.55
C ALA A 32 -6.98 -7.32 -9.21
N LEU A 33 -7.23 -6.66 -8.07
CA LEU A 33 -8.56 -6.48 -7.52
C LEU A 33 -9.11 -5.06 -7.74
N VAL A 34 -8.43 -4.21 -8.52
CA VAL A 34 -9.02 -2.93 -8.92
C VAL A 34 -9.96 -3.18 -10.08
N GLY A 35 -11.22 -2.82 -9.92
CA GLY A 35 -12.22 -2.90 -10.98
C GLY A 35 -12.58 -1.52 -11.52
N GLY A 36 -13.84 -1.33 -11.90
CA GLY A 36 -14.34 0.00 -12.22
C GLY A 36 -14.19 0.91 -11.00
N VAL A 37 -13.71 2.14 -11.20
CA VAL A 37 -13.62 3.15 -10.14
C VAL A 37 -14.73 4.18 -10.36
N GLY A 38 -15.53 4.42 -9.33
CA GLY A 38 -16.62 5.39 -9.34
C GLY A 38 -16.55 6.33 -8.14
N GLY A 39 -17.21 7.49 -8.25
CA GLY A 39 -17.41 8.40 -7.14
C GLY A 39 -18.59 7.99 -6.26
N MET A 40 -18.51 8.26 -4.96
CA MET A 40 -19.61 8.08 -4.02
C MET A 40 -20.31 9.44 -3.73
N PRO A 41 -21.62 9.47 -3.44
CA PRO A 41 -22.38 10.71 -3.20
C PRO A 41 -21.79 11.66 -2.14
N GLU A 42 -21.10 11.11 -1.15
CA GLU A 42 -20.48 11.80 -0.01
C GLU A 42 -19.05 12.31 -0.29
N GLY A 43 -18.55 12.17 -1.52
CA GLY A 43 -17.21 12.62 -1.91
C GLY A 43 -16.10 11.57 -1.75
N GLY A 44 -16.46 10.28 -1.76
CA GLY A 44 -15.53 9.15 -1.75
C GLY A 44 -15.26 8.54 -3.13
N LEU A 45 -14.36 7.57 -3.16
CA LEU A 45 -14.17 6.67 -4.30
C LEU A 45 -14.56 5.26 -3.89
N PHE A 46 -15.13 4.51 -4.84
CA PHE A 46 -15.35 3.08 -4.68
C PHE A 46 -14.80 2.32 -5.88
N THR A 47 -14.40 1.08 -5.63
CA THR A 47 -14.13 0.11 -6.68
C THR A 47 -14.70 -1.24 -6.30
N GLU A 48 -15.19 -1.96 -7.30
CA GLU A 48 -15.73 -3.30 -7.12
C GLU A 48 -15.19 -4.19 -8.22
N THR A 49 -14.84 -5.42 -7.86
CA THR A 49 -14.35 -6.43 -8.79
C THR A 49 -14.90 -7.79 -8.41
N VAL A 50 -15.11 -8.63 -9.41
CA VAL A 50 -15.39 -10.05 -9.18
C VAL A 50 -14.05 -10.75 -8.94
N ILE A 51 -13.95 -11.44 -7.82
CA ILE A 51 -12.79 -12.29 -7.52
C ILE A 51 -12.83 -13.50 -8.45
N SER A 52 -12.11 -13.38 -9.57
CA SER A 52 -12.01 -14.45 -10.57
C SER A 52 -10.96 -15.51 -10.18
N PRO A 53 -11.04 -16.74 -10.72
CA PRO A 53 -9.99 -17.74 -10.53
C PRO A 53 -8.59 -17.27 -10.93
N THR A 54 -8.49 -16.41 -11.96
CA THR A 54 -7.23 -15.81 -12.40
C THR A 54 -6.65 -14.87 -11.35
N ALA A 55 -7.48 -14.01 -10.74
CA ALA A 55 -7.02 -13.15 -9.65
C ALA A 55 -6.65 -13.97 -8.41
N MET A 56 -7.43 -15.02 -8.10
CA MET A 56 -7.17 -15.90 -6.95
C MET A 56 -5.83 -16.62 -7.03
N ARG A 57 -5.35 -16.99 -8.24
CA ARG A 57 -4.03 -17.62 -8.42
C ARG A 57 -2.88 -16.79 -7.87
N MET A 58 -3.02 -15.47 -7.76
CA MET A 58 -1.97 -14.61 -7.18
C MET A 58 -2.00 -14.57 -5.65
N TYR A 59 -3.07 -15.07 -5.03
CA TYR A 59 -3.25 -15.05 -3.57
C TYR A 59 -3.18 -16.43 -2.93
N THR A 60 -3.24 -17.52 -3.71
CA THR A 60 -3.26 -18.90 -3.19
C THR A 60 -2.06 -19.29 -2.33
N ASP A 61 -0.93 -18.59 -2.51
CA ASP A 61 0.32 -18.81 -1.77
C ASP A 61 0.31 -18.12 -0.40
N HIS A 62 -0.48 -17.06 -0.23
CA HIS A 62 -0.60 -16.39 1.05
C HIS A 62 -1.62 -17.13 1.92
N ARG A 63 -1.11 -18.02 2.77
CA ARG A 63 -1.91 -18.84 3.68
C ARG A 63 -1.64 -18.51 5.13
N VAL A 64 -2.72 -18.40 5.91
CA VAL A 64 -2.67 -18.24 7.37
C VAL A 64 -3.49 -19.37 7.96
N MET A 65 -2.87 -20.19 8.82
CA MET A 65 -3.52 -21.36 9.44
C MET A 65 -4.18 -22.31 8.42
N GLY A 66 -3.54 -22.47 7.25
CA GLY A 66 -4.01 -23.36 6.19
C GLY A 66 -5.09 -22.79 5.27
N ALA A 67 -5.69 -21.65 5.60
CA ALA A 67 -6.65 -20.94 4.76
C ALA A 67 -5.94 -19.94 3.84
N VAL A 68 -6.44 -19.76 2.62
CA VAL A 68 -6.04 -18.65 1.74
C VAL A 68 -6.60 -17.36 2.31
N VAL A 69 -5.74 -16.39 2.59
CA VAL A 69 -6.12 -15.10 3.19
C VAL A 69 -5.56 -13.99 2.32
N LEU A 70 -6.34 -12.94 2.07
CA LEU A 70 -5.83 -11.78 1.36
C LEU A 70 -4.74 -11.10 2.22
N PRO A 71 -3.51 -10.90 1.70
CA PRO A 71 -2.45 -10.29 2.48
C PRO A 71 -2.78 -8.84 2.81
N GLY A 72 -2.36 -8.37 3.99
CA GLY A 72 -2.60 -6.98 4.43
C GLY A 72 -2.12 -5.94 3.42
N VAL A 73 -0.95 -6.18 2.78
CA VAL A 73 -0.39 -5.29 1.74
C VAL A 73 -1.29 -5.16 0.50
N SER A 74 -2.14 -6.15 0.21
CA SER A 74 -3.08 -6.06 -0.92
C SER A 74 -4.15 -4.99 -0.69
N HIS A 75 -4.60 -4.79 0.55
CA HIS A 75 -5.55 -3.71 0.87
C HIS A 75 -4.93 -2.33 0.64
N VAL A 76 -3.68 -2.15 1.08
CA VAL A 76 -2.94 -0.88 0.89
C VAL A 76 -2.71 -0.62 -0.61
N SER A 77 -2.33 -1.66 -1.36
CA SER A 77 -2.10 -1.56 -2.80
C SER A 77 -3.40 -1.30 -3.58
N LEU A 78 -4.51 -1.93 -3.20
CA LEU A 78 -5.83 -1.68 -3.79
C LEU A 78 -6.29 -0.24 -3.55
N MET A 79 -6.13 0.28 -2.34
CA MET A 79 -6.45 1.67 -2.01
C MET A 79 -5.63 2.64 -2.87
N ALA A 80 -4.32 2.41 -2.98
CA ALA A 80 -3.43 3.23 -3.79
C ALA A 80 -3.78 3.19 -5.28
N ALA A 81 -4.09 2.00 -5.83
CA ALA A 81 -4.56 1.83 -7.20
C ALA A 81 -5.88 2.56 -7.47
N THR A 82 -6.83 2.44 -6.55
CA THR A 82 -8.14 3.10 -6.66
C THR A 82 -7.98 4.62 -6.65
N GLY A 83 -7.17 5.16 -5.74
CA GLY A 83 -6.86 6.59 -5.69
C GLY A 83 -6.16 7.09 -6.95
N SER A 84 -5.17 6.35 -7.45
CA SER A 84 -4.45 6.67 -8.70
C SER A 84 -5.37 6.73 -9.93
N ILE A 85 -6.43 5.91 -9.97
CA ILE A 85 -7.40 5.90 -11.07
C ILE A 85 -8.49 6.96 -10.89
N GLY A 86 -9.03 7.11 -9.67
CA GLY A 86 -10.14 8.03 -9.39
C GLY A 86 -9.73 9.49 -9.31
N PHE A 87 -8.44 9.78 -9.08
CA PHE A 87 -7.84 11.10 -9.20
C PHE A 87 -6.74 11.10 -10.27
N PRO A 88 -7.09 10.90 -11.56
CA PRO A 88 -6.10 10.94 -12.62
C PRO A 88 -5.52 12.35 -12.69
N SER A 89 -4.18 12.45 -12.82
CA SER A 89 -3.48 13.74 -12.86
C SER A 89 -4.17 14.73 -13.81
N PRO A 90 -4.59 15.91 -13.32
CA PRO A 90 -5.33 16.87 -14.13
C PRO A 90 -4.37 17.64 -15.04
N GLY A 91 -4.07 17.05 -16.20
CA GLY A 91 -3.40 17.76 -17.29
C GLY A 91 -1.88 17.84 -17.17
N GLY A 92 -1.21 17.69 -18.31
CA GLY A 92 0.21 17.96 -18.43
C GLY A 92 0.55 19.36 -17.93
N LEU A 93 1.78 19.50 -17.46
CA LEU A 93 2.40 20.67 -16.83
C LEU A 93 2.23 20.70 -15.29
N ALA A 94 3.14 19.95 -14.67
CA ALA A 94 3.83 20.33 -13.44
C ALA A 94 2.97 20.51 -12.18
N ASN A 95 2.20 19.49 -11.78
CA ASN A 95 1.87 19.21 -10.37
C ASN A 95 1.49 17.72 -10.21
N ASP A 96 2.51 16.87 -10.06
CA ASP A 96 2.35 15.45 -9.77
C ASP A 96 1.69 15.26 -8.40
N TRP A 97 0.48 14.70 -8.41
CA TRP A 97 -0.11 14.16 -7.20
C TRP A 97 0.73 12.98 -6.73
N HIS A 98 1.48 13.20 -5.66
CA HIS A 98 2.21 12.16 -4.97
C HIS A 98 1.35 11.67 -3.80
N MET A 99 1.23 10.35 -3.65
CA MET A 99 0.63 9.77 -2.46
C MET A 99 1.57 10.03 -1.28
N SER A 100 1.26 11.05 -0.47
CA SER A 100 2.01 11.37 0.74
C SER A 100 1.54 10.46 1.88
N ILE A 101 2.32 9.43 2.19
CA ILE A 101 2.12 8.62 3.40
C ILE A 101 2.67 9.43 4.58
N LYS A 102 1.77 9.92 5.44
CA LYS A 102 2.13 10.61 6.67
C LYS A 102 1.90 9.67 7.84
N GLU A 103 2.84 9.61 8.77
CA GLU A 103 2.56 9.03 10.09
C GLU A 103 1.51 9.92 10.77
N THR A 104 0.35 9.34 11.08
CA THR A 104 -0.62 9.93 11.99
C THR A 104 -0.35 9.38 13.38
N LEU A 105 0.14 10.24 14.27
CA LEU A 105 0.21 10.04 15.73
C LEU A 105 -1.15 10.35 16.36
#